data_AF-A0A928S7G5-F1
#
_entry.id   AF-A0A928S7G5-F1
#
_cell.length_a   1.000
_cell.length_b   1.000
_cell.length_c   1.000
_cell.angle_alpha   90.00
_cell.angle_beta   90.00
_cell.angle_gamma   90.00
#
_symmetry.space_group_name_H-M   'P 1'
#
loop_
_entity.id
_entity.type
_entity.pdbx_description
1 polymer ?
#
loop_
_entity_poly.entity_id
_entity_poly.type
_entity_poly.pdbx_seq_one_letter_code
_entity_poly.pdbx_strand_id
1 'polypeptide(L)'
;MVSWHTVVANDILPVVVGDCFWEDHLREIINNDTSPAGLHLAVFVEPYLGYILEGKKTVESRFGMRRYAPYGQVAAGDILLLKESSGPILGLCRVSNVWFYSLNPNSWQHLRSEFAEALCAQDPDFWTQRAGASFATLMQIDCVRAIEPIPFPKQDRRGWVVLRPPGLLFH
;
A
#
# COMPACT_ATOMS: atom_id res chain seq x y z
N MET A 1 -17.92 -12.16 -3.12
CA MET A 1 -16.71 -11.39 -2.80
C MET A 1 -15.77 -12.34 -2.08
N VAL A 2 -14.53 -12.52 -2.52
CA VAL A 2 -13.60 -13.40 -1.81
C VAL A 2 -13.28 -12.76 -0.45
N SER A 3 -13.43 -13.55 0.61
CA SER A 3 -13.12 -13.11 1.96
C SER A 3 -11.62 -12.87 2.07
N TRP A 4 -11.22 -11.65 2.42
CA TRP A 4 -9.81 -11.33 2.66
C TRP A 4 -9.22 -12.27 3.71
N HIS A 5 -10.01 -12.63 4.71
CA HIS A 5 -9.60 -13.53 5.79
C HIS A 5 -9.22 -14.90 5.23
N THR A 6 -9.99 -15.44 4.28
CA THR A 6 -9.67 -16.72 3.63
C THR A 6 -8.35 -16.64 2.87
N VAL A 7 -8.15 -15.58 2.09
CA VAL A 7 -6.90 -15.42 1.32
C VAL A 7 -5.70 -15.26 2.25
N VAL A 8 -5.81 -14.41 3.27
CA VAL A 8 -4.72 -14.17 4.20
C VAL A 8 -4.39 -15.45 4.97
N ALA A 9 -5.39 -16.14 5.52
CA ALA A 9 -5.16 -17.33 6.33
C ALA A 9 -4.68 -18.56 5.53
N ASN A 10 -5.24 -18.77 4.33
CA ASN A 10 -5.00 -19.99 3.57
C ASN A 10 -3.91 -19.85 2.51
N ASP A 11 -3.69 -18.64 1.99
CA ASP A 11 -2.77 -18.42 0.86
C ASP A 11 -1.54 -17.60 1.30
N ILE A 12 -1.73 -16.50 2.05
CA ILE A 12 -0.61 -15.60 2.40
C ILE A 12 0.17 -16.07 3.63
N LEU A 13 -0.52 -16.45 4.70
CA LEU A 13 0.13 -16.88 5.94
C LEU A 13 1.09 -18.07 5.71
N PRO A 14 0.75 -19.12 4.92
CA PRO A 14 1.66 -20.22 4.66
C PRO A 14 2.94 -19.83 3.91
N VAL A 15 2.88 -18.84 3.01
CA VAL A 15 4.07 -18.41 2.24
C VAL A 15 4.99 -17.48 3.03
N VAL A 16 4.54 -16.97 4.18
CA VAL A 16 5.38 -16.16 5.06
C VAL A 16 5.99 -16.93 6.24
N VAL A 17 5.70 -18.22 6.38
CA VAL A 17 6.24 -19.07 7.47
C VAL A 17 7.77 -18.99 7.53
N GLY A 18 8.31 -18.90 8.75
CA GLY A 18 9.74 -18.74 9.03
C GLY A 18 10.18 -17.29 9.22
N ASP A 19 9.26 -16.33 9.10
CA ASP A 19 9.51 -14.91 9.34
C ASP A 19 8.57 -14.45 10.45
N CYS A 20 9.11 -14.41 11.65
CA CYS A 20 8.35 -14.10 12.85
C CYS A 20 7.61 -12.75 12.73
N PHE A 21 8.21 -11.77 12.06
CA PHE A 21 7.57 -10.47 11.88
C PHE A 21 6.24 -10.61 11.13
N TRP A 22 6.26 -11.24 9.95
CA TRP A 22 5.06 -11.37 9.13
C TRP A 22 4.06 -12.38 9.70
N GLU A 23 4.54 -13.46 10.31
CA GLU A 23 3.66 -14.41 10.98
C GLU A 23 2.87 -13.76 12.12
N ASP A 24 3.53 -12.99 12.98
CA ASP A 24 2.88 -12.35 14.13
C ASP A 24 1.86 -11.31 13.66
N HIS A 25 2.22 -10.43 12.72
CA HIS A 25 1.34 -9.38 12.22
C HIS A 25 0.13 -9.95 11.47
N LEU A 26 0.32 -11.00 10.64
CA LEU A 26 -0.79 -11.63 9.94
C LEU A 26 -1.71 -12.38 10.92
N ARG A 27 -1.16 -13.10 11.90
CA ARG A 27 -1.98 -13.77 12.93
C ARG A 27 -2.74 -12.78 13.77
N GLU A 28 -2.16 -11.62 14.07
CA GLU A 28 -2.84 -10.55 14.79
C GLU A 28 -4.09 -10.07 14.03
N ILE A 29 -3.94 -9.71 12.74
CA ILE A 29 -5.10 -9.21 11.97
C ILE A 29 -6.17 -10.28 11.69
N ILE A 30 -5.79 -11.55 11.65
CA ILE A 30 -6.71 -12.69 11.46
C ILE A 30 -7.53 -12.94 12.74
N ASN A 31 -6.86 -12.95 13.89
CA ASN A 31 -7.46 -13.42 15.15
C ASN A 31 -8.07 -12.28 15.99
N ASN A 32 -7.76 -11.02 15.68
CA ASN A 32 -8.17 -9.88 16.49
C ASN A 32 -8.92 -8.84 15.66
N ASP A 33 -10.25 -8.87 15.78
CA ASP A 33 -11.13 -7.87 15.14
C ASP A 33 -10.84 -6.43 15.59
N THR A 34 -10.19 -6.26 16.74
CA THR A 34 -9.75 -4.95 17.28
C THR A 34 -8.29 -4.63 16.99
N SER A 35 -7.58 -5.43 16.18
CA SER A 35 -6.20 -5.13 15.79
C SER A 35 -6.10 -3.69 15.24
N PRO A 36 -5.11 -2.89 15.69
CA PRO A 36 -4.95 -1.53 15.22
C PRO A 36 -4.57 -1.47 13.73
N ALA A 37 -3.94 -2.51 13.17
CA ALA A 37 -3.42 -2.52 11.81
C ALA A 37 -4.51 -2.79 10.75
N GLY A 38 -4.68 -1.89 9.79
CA GLY A 38 -5.50 -2.10 8.61
C GLY A 38 -4.88 -3.12 7.64
N LEU A 39 -5.71 -3.66 6.75
CA LEU A 39 -5.28 -4.49 5.62
C LEU A 39 -5.78 -3.88 4.31
N HIS A 40 -4.86 -3.64 3.39
CA HIS A 40 -5.13 -3.03 2.10
C HIS A 40 -4.61 -3.88 0.95
N LEU A 41 -5.26 -3.76 -0.20
CA LEU A 41 -4.79 -4.27 -1.47
C LEU A 41 -4.50 -3.10 -2.40
N ALA A 42 -3.24 -2.91 -2.76
CA ALA A 42 -2.83 -1.91 -3.74
C ALA A 42 -2.46 -2.59 -5.06
N VAL A 43 -2.98 -2.02 -6.14
CA VAL A 43 -2.66 -2.44 -7.50
C VAL A 43 -1.53 -1.57 -8.05
N PHE A 44 -0.48 -2.22 -8.52
CA PHE A 44 0.73 -1.60 -9.06
C PHE A 44 0.92 -1.96 -10.53
N VAL A 45 1.61 -1.08 -11.23
CA VAL A 45 2.10 -1.31 -12.60
C VAL A 45 3.62 -1.27 -12.57
N GLU A 46 4.24 -1.97 -13.51
CA GLU A 46 5.69 -1.88 -13.68
C GLU A 46 6.12 -0.50 -14.21
N PRO A 47 7.33 -0.02 -13.87
CA PRO A 47 8.38 -0.69 -13.08
C PRO A 47 8.25 -0.53 -11.55
N TYR A 48 7.20 0.15 -11.06
CA TYR A 48 7.11 0.54 -9.66
C TYR A 48 6.87 -0.63 -8.71
N LEU A 49 6.21 -1.70 -9.16
CA LEU A 49 6.06 -2.91 -8.36
C LEU A 49 7.42 -3.57 -8.13
N GLY A 50 8.20 -3.79 -9.20
CA GLY A 50 9.58 -4.26 -9.10
C GLY A 50 10.43 -3.39 -8.17
N TYR A 51 10.35 -2.06 -8.30
CA TYR A 51 11.11 -1.15 -7.43
C TYR A 51 10.78 -1.29 -5.95
N ILE A 52 9.52 -1.58 -5.58
CA ILE A 52 9.15 -1.84 -4.19
C ILE A 52 9.76 -3.16 -3.73
N LEU A 53 9.56 -4.23 -4.51
CA LEU A 53 10.04 -5.57 -4.17
C LEU A 53 11.57 -5.65 -4.07
N GLU A 54 12.29 -4.83 -4.83
CA GLU A 54 13.75 -4.68 -4.78
C GLU A 54 14.23 -3.70 -3.69
N GLY A 55 13.32 -3.04 -2.97
CA GLY A 55 13.65 -2.06 -1.93
C GLY A 55 14.15 -0.70 -2.43
N LYS A 56 14.06 -0.43 -3.74
CA LYS A 56 14.44 0.86 -4.35
C LYS A 56 13.41 1.95 -4.06
N LYS A 57 12.13 1.60 -4.13
CA LYS A 57 11.00 2.50 -3.84
C LYS A 57 10.55 2.28 -2.41
N THR A 58 10.81 3.26 -1.55
CA THR A 58 10.53 3.20 -0.10
C THR A 58 9.34 4.04 0.32
N VAL A 59 8.78 4.82 -0.62
CA VAL A 59 7.53 5.54 -0.44
C VAL A 59 6.58 5.20 -1.59
N GLU A 60 5.35 4.81 -1.27
CA GLU A 60 4.25 4.67 -2.22
C GLU A 60 3.40 5.95 -2.25
N SER A 61 2.86 6.28 -3.42
CA SER A 61 2.03 7.48 -3.59
C SER A 61 0.75 7.23 -4.37
N ARG A 62 -0.36 7.83 -3.92
CA ARG A 62 -1.63 7.87 -4.65
C ARG A 62 -2.11 9.31 -4.79
N PHE A 63 -2.28 9.72 -6.04
CA PHE A 63 -2.74 11.05 -6.42
C PHE A 63 -4.18 10.98 -6.95
N GLY A 64 -5.01 11.96 -6.63
CA GLY A 64 -6.39 12.00 -7.09
C GLY A 64 -7.00 13.39 -7.03
N MET A 65 -8.07 13.60 -7.82
CA MET A 65 -8.87 14.82 -7.76
C MET A 65 -9.78 14.87 -6.53
N ARG A 66 -10.04 13.72 -5.90
CA ARG A 66 -10.91 13.56 -4.73
C ARG A 66 -10.22 12.72 -3.67
N ARG A 67 -10.72 12.81 -2.43
CA ARG A 67 -10.23 12.06 -1.26
C ARG A 67 -10.73 10.61 -1.25
N TYR A 68 -10.43 9.86 -2.30
CA TYR A 68 -10.69 8.42 -2.33
C TYR A 68 -9.58 7.64 -1.63
N ALA A 69 -9.89 6.41 -1.19
CA ALA A 69 -8.90 5.51 -0.61
C ALA A 69 -7.64 5.44 -1.51
N PRO A 70 -6.44 5.58 -0.94
CA PRO A 70 -6.11 5.49 0.49
C PRO A 70 -6.28 6.77 1.35
N TYR A 71 -6.71 7.90 0.78
CA TYR A 71 -6.77 9.16 1.52
C TYR A 71 -7.64 9.07 2.79
N GLY A 72 -7.03 9.30 3.96
CA GLY A 72 -7.67 9.20 5.27
C GLY A 72 -8.10 7.79 5.70
N GLN A 73 -7.67 6.74 4.99
CA GLN A 73 -8.06 5.35 5.27
C GLN A 73 -6.90 4.39 5.52
N VAL A 74 -5.67 4.85 5.29
CA VAL A 74 -4.44 4.12 5.63
C VAL A 74 -3.77 4.80 6.82
N ALA A 75 -3.19 4.01 7.70
CA ALA A 75 -2.49 4.44 8.90
C ALA A 75 -1.11 3.76 8.99
N ALA A 76 -0.25 4.31 9.86
CA ALA A 76 0.99 3.64 10.23
C ALA A 76 0.66 2.34 10.98
N GLY A 77 1.38 1.26 10.66
CA GLY A 77 1.12 -0.09 11.13
C GLY A 77 0.31 -0.94 10.15
N ASP A 78 -0.35 -0.33 9.16
CA ASP A 78 -1.17 -1.06 8.20
C ASP A 78 -0.34 -1.99 7.31
N ILE A 79 -0.97 -3.09 6.89
CA ILE A 79 -0.40 -4.08 5.99
C ILE A 79 -0.90 -3.81 4.58
N LEU A 80 0.03 -3.74 3.63
CA LEU A 80 -0.24 -3.52 2.22
C LEU A 80 0.10 -4.75 1.39
N LEU A 81 -0.92 -5.37 0.79
CA LEU A 81 -0.74 -6.42 -0.21
C LEU A 81 -0.43 -5.78 -1.56
N LEU A 82 0.69 -6.22 -2.17
CA LEU A 82 1.23 -5.69 -3.41
C LEU A 82 0.75 -6.55 -4.58
N LYS A 83 -0.30 -6.08 -5.26
CA LYS A 83 -0.92 -6.79 -6.38
C LYS A 83 -0.47 -6.20 -7.72
N GLU A 84 -0.07 -7.05 -8.64
CA GLU A 84 0.17 -6.68 -10.03
C GLU A 84 -1.14 -6.31 -10.74
N SER A 85 -1.11 -5.28 -11.57
CA SER A 85 -2.23 -4.91 -12.45
C SER A 85 -2.63 -6.10 -13.31
N SER A 86 -3.91 -6.51 -13.21
CA SER A 86 -4.45 -7.71 -13.85
C SER A 86 -3.76 -9.04 -13.48
N GLY A 87 -2.79 -9.06 -12.56
CA GLY A 87 -2.02 -10.24 -12.16
C GLY A 87 -2.28 -10.72 -10.71
N PRO A 88 -1.36 -11.46 -10.09
CA PRO A 88 -1.47 -11.95 -8.72
C PRO A 88 -0.97 -10.92 -7.67
N ILE A 89 -1.06 -11.28 -6.39
CA ILE A 89 -0.31 -10.65 -5.31
C ILE A 89 1.11 -11.22 -5.36
N LEU A 90 2.11 -10.33 -5.35
CA LEU A 90 3.54 -10.68 -5.46
C LEU A 90 4.35 -10.30 -4.23
N GLY A 91 3.74 -9.60 -3.27
CA GLY A 91 4.41 -9.24 -2.03
C GLY A 91 3.48 -8.59 -1.02
N LEU A 92 4.07 -8.27 0.13
CA LEU A 92 3.46 -7.49 1.18
C LEU A 92 4.50 -6.55 1.82
N CYS A 93 4.04 -5.42 2.33
CA CYS A 93 4.86 -4.51 3.11
C CYS A 93 4.04 -3.87 4.23
N ARG A 94 4.73 -3.28 5.20
CA ARG A 94 4.09 -2.50 6.26
C ARG A 94 4.18 -1.02 5.90
N VAL A 95 3.12 -0.27 6.20
CA VAL A 95 3.13 1.18 6.15
C VAL A 95 3.72 1.72 7.45
N SER A 96 4.88 2.36 7.39
CA SER A 96 5.56 2.89 8.59
C SER A 96 5.18 4.33 8.90
N ASN A 97 4.90 5.15 7.89
CA ASN A 97 4.44 6.53 8.03
C ASN A 97 3.45 6.89 6.92
N VAL A 98 2.56 7.85 7.19
CA VAL A 98 1.56 8.32 6.23
C VAL A 98 1.47 9.84 6.22
N TRP A 99 1.38 10.42 5.04
CA TRP A 99 1.14 11.85 4.84
C TRP A 99 -0.02 12.08 3.88
N PHE A 100 -0.92 12.98 4.27
CA PHE A 100 -2.08 13.39 3.46
C PHE A 100 -1.97 14.85 3.07
N TYR A 101 -2.04 15.13 1.78
CA TYR A 101 -1.90 16.49 1.24
C TYR A 101 -3.18 16.94 0.55
N SER A 102 -3.60 18.18 0.81
CA SER A 102 -4.41 18.95 -0.14
C SER A 102 -3.45 19.76 -1.01
N LEU A 103 -3.37 19.42 -2.29
CA LEU A 103 -2.29 19.86 -3.17
C LEU A 103 -2.42 21.32 -3.57
N ASN A 104 -1.35 22.07 -3.35
CA ASN A 104 -1.13 23.45 -3.76
C ASN A 104 0.33 23.61 -4.26
N PRO A 105 0.73 24.76 -4.81
CA PRO A 105 2.09 24.94 -5.33
C PRO A 105 3.20 24.60 -4.33
N ASN A 106 3.05 24.97 -3.06
CA ASN A 106 4.05 24.72 -2.02
C ASN A 106 4.15 23.22 -1.69
N SER A 107 3.02 22.52 -1.58
CA SER A 107 3.05 21.06 -1.35
C SER A 107 3.65 20.33 -2.55
N TRP A 108 3.40 20.77 -3.79
CA TRP A 108 4.03 20.17 -4.97
C TRP A 108 5.54 20.33 -4.95
N GLN A 109 6.04 21.52 -4.58
CA GLN A 109 7.47 21.76 -4.43
C GLN A 109 8.07 20.85 -3.35
N HIS A 110 7.43 20.76 -2.18
CA HIS A 110 7.86 19.89 -1.09
C HIS A 110 7.87 18.40 -1.49
N LEU A 111 6.82 17.92 -2.17
CA LEU A 111 6.78 16.54 -2.65
C LEU A 111 7.94 16.22 -3.60
N ARG A 112 8.32 17.17 -4.46
CA ARG A 112 9.45 17.00 -5.38
C ARG A 112 10.80 17.07 -4.67
N SER A 113 10.97 17.96 -3.68
CA SER A 113 12.24 18.08 -2.97
C SER A 113 12.51 16.91 -2.03
N GLU A 114 11.50 16.49 -1.27
CA GLU A 114 11.69 15.51 -0.20
C GLU A 114 11.47 14.06 -0.64
N PHE A 115 10.57 13.83 -1.60
CA PHE A 115 10.10 12.48 -1.90
C PHE A 115 10.49 11.97 -3.29
N ALA A 116 11.07 12.79 -4.18
CA ALA A 116 11.36 12.36 -5.55
C ALA A 116 12.26 11.11 -5.59
N GLU A 117 13.28 11.04 -4.74
CA GLU A 117 14.16 9.88 -4.66
C GLU A 117 13.42 8.63 -4.15
N ALA A 118 12.78 8.73 -2.99
CA ALA A 118 12.05 7.64 -2.35
C ALA A 118 10.84 7.12 -3.17
N LEU A 119 10.27 7.98 -4.02
CA LEU A 119 9.19 7.62 -4.94
C LEU A 119 9.69 6.96 -6.23
N CYS A 120 10.99 7.00 -6.53
CA CYS A 120 11.57 6.75 -7.85
C CYS A 120 10.93 7.64 -8.94
N ALA A 121 10.76 8.93 -8.63
CA ALA A 121 10.05 9.92 -9.45
C ALA A 121 11.02 10.92 -10.11
N GLN A 122 12.21 10.46 -10.52
CA GLN A 122 13.20 11.29 -11.22
C GLN A 122 12.80 11.59 -12.66
N ASP A 123 11.96 10.74 -13.27
CA ASP A 123 11.35 11.01 -14.57
C ASP A 123 10.33 12.16 -14.46
N PRO A 124 10.50 13.27 -15.21
CA PRO A 124 9.53 14.36 -15.24
C PRO A 124 8.10 13.94 -15.57
N ASP A 125 7.93 12.89 -16.39
CA ASP A 125 6.61 12.38 -16.80
C ASP A 125 5.81 11.86 -15.61
N PHE A 126 6.47 11.36 -14.55
CA PHE A 126 5.80 10.98 -13.30
C PHE A 126 4.94 12.13 -12.79
N TRP A 127 5.51 13.33 -12.73
CA TRP A 127 4.84 14.50 -12.17
C TRP A 127 3.83 15.09 -13.14
N THR A 128 4.15 15.14 -14.43
CA THR A 128 3.25 15.66 -15.47
C THR A 128 1.94 14.88 -15.50
N GLN A 129 2.00 13.55 -15.44
CA GLN A 129 0.81 12.69 -15.42
C GLN A 129 -0.09 12.90 -14.19
N ARG A 130 0.46 13.47 -13.11
CA ARG A 130 -0.23 13.68 -11.82
C ARG A 130 -0.63 15.13 -11.58
N ALA A 131 -0.29 16.04 -12.49
CA ALA A 131 -0.46 17.50 -12.31
C ALA A 131 -1.93 17.93 -12.07
N GLY A 132 -2.91 17.14 -12.55
CA GLY A 132 -4.33 17.40 -12.32
C GLY A 132 -4.85 16.99 -10.94
N ALA A 133 -4.02 16.41 -10.06
CA ALA A 133 -4.44 15.96 -8.75
C ALA A 133 -4.64 17.13 -7.77
N SER A 134 -5.66 17.00 -6.91
CA SER A 134 -5.94 17.93 -5.81
C SER A 134 -5.58 17.35 -4.45
N PHE A 135 -5.34 16.04 -4.37
CA PHE A 135 -4.95 15.34 -3.17
C PHE A 135 -3.85 14.33 -3.46
N ALA A 136 -2.97 14.13 -2.48
CA ALA A 136 -2.00 13.04 -2.47
C ALA A 136 -2.02 12.32 -1.12
N THR A 137 -1.82 11.01 -1.17
CA THR A 137 -1.44 10.19 -0.02
C THR A 137 -0.06 9.63 -0.30
N LEU A 138 0.88 9.87 0.60
CA LEU A 138 2.19 9.24 0.58
C LEU A 138 2.28 8.27 1.77
N MET A 139 2.84 7.10 1.54
CA MET A 139 3.02 6.05 2.55
C MET A 139 4.47 5.62 2.51
N GLN A 140 5.23 5.85 3.58
CA GLN A 140 6.51 5.20 3.75
C GLN A 140 6.25 3.72 4.00
N ILE A 141 7.00 2.86 3.31
CA ILE A 141 6.84 1.42 3.41
C ILE A 141 8.15 0.78 3.87
N ASP A 142 8.02 -0.24 4.72
CA ASP A 142 9.12 -1.05 5.21
C ASP A 142 8.72 -2.52 5.33
N CYS A 143 9.66 -3.34 5.80
CA CYS A 143 9.48 -4.79 5.95
C CYS A 143 9.01 -5.49 4.66
N VAL A 144 9.36 -4.94 3.50
CA VAL A 144 8.91 -5.47 2.20
C VAL A 144 9.33 -6.92 2.07
N ARG A 145 8.37 -7.77 1.72
CA ARG A 145 8.60 -9.18 1.45
C ARG A 145 7.97 -9.57 0.12
N ALA A 146 8.80 -10.05 -0.80
CA ALA A 146 8.34 -10.76 -1.98
C ALA A 146 7.82 -12.15 -1.57
N ILE A 147 6.76 -12.62 -2.23
CA ILE A 147 6.16 -13.92 -2.00
C ILE A 147 5.89 -14.62 -3.33
N GLU A 148 5.69 -15.93 -3.28
CA GLU A 148 5.20 -16.68 -4.44
C GLU A 148 3.84 -16.11 -4.90
N PRO A 149 3.57 -16.08 -6.22
CA PRO A 149 2.36 -15.46 -6.76
C PRO A 149 1.05 -16.04 -6.21
N ILE A 150 0.23 -15.21 -5.58
CA ILE A 150 -1.09 -15.61 -5.04
C ILE A 150 -2.21 -14.96 -5.88
N PRO A 151 -3.05 -15.74 -6.56
CA PRO A 151 -4.21 -15.21 -7.28
C PRO A 151 -5.17 -14.48 -6.34
N PHE A 152 -5.56 -13.26 -6.71
CA PHE A 152 -6.58 -12.52 -5.98
C PHE A 152 -7.69 -12.07 -6.94
N PRO A 153 -8.89 -12.68 -6.89
CA PRO A 153 -9.97 -12.35 -7.80
C PRO A 153 -10.54 -10.96 -7.48
N LYS A 154 -10.24 -10.01 -8.36
CA LYS A 154 -10.71 -8.63 -8.30
C LYS A 154 -11.31 -8.26 -9.64
N GLN A 155 -12.60 -7.92 -9.64
CA GLN A 155 -13.34 -7.58 -10.87
C GLN A 155 -13.58 -6.08 -11.05
N ASP A 156 -13.37 -5.27 -10.00
CA ASP A 156 -13.54 -3.83 -10.09
C ASP A 156 -12.25 -3.12 -10.57
N ARG A 157 -12.39 -1.87 -11.05
CA ARG A 157 -11.29 -1.07 -11.63
C ARG A 157 -10.50 -0.23 -10.62
N ARG A 158 -10.78 -0.32 -9.32
CA ARG A 158 -10.11 0.50 -8.30
C ARG A 158 -8.65 0.10 -8.16
N GLY A 159 -7.74 1.07 -8.12
CA GLY A 159 -6.31 0.83 -7.86
C GLY A 159 -5.99 0.53 -6.39
N TRP A 160 -6.97 0.71 -5.49
CA TRP A 160 -6.83 0.49 -4.05
C TRP A 160 -8.11 -0.10 -3.48
N VAL A 161 -7.99 -1.08 -2.58
CA VAL A 161 -9.11 -1.66 -1.83
C VAL A 161 -8.74 -1.72 -0.36
N VAL A 162 -9.61 -1.18 0.49
CA VAL A 162 -9.53 -1.43 1.94
C VAL A 162 -10.23 -2.75 2.22
N LEU A 163 -9.47 -3.76 2.64
CA LEU A 163 -9.98 -5.09 2.97
C LEU A 163 -10.44 -5.14 4.42
N ARG A 164 -9.66 -4.52 5.31
CA ARG A 164 -9.96 -4.29 6.72
C ARG A 164 -9.49 -2.87 7.07
N PRO A 165 -10.34 -1.98 7.62
CA PRO A 165 -9.87 -0.70 8.11
C PRO A 165 -9.01 -0.89 9.37
N PRO A 166 -8.06 0.02 9.67
CA PRO A 166 -7.38 0.00 10.96
C PRO A 166 -8.39 0.11 12.10
N GLY A 167 -8.12 -0.59 13.21
CA GLY A 167 -8.91 -0.48 14.41
C GLY A 167 -8.85 0.96 14.93
N LEU A 168 -10.01 1.56 15.25
CA LEU A 168 -10.03 2.87 15.87
C LEU A 168 -9.36 2.75 17.25
N LEU A 169 -8.15 3.30 17.38
CA LEU A 169 -7.61 3.64 18.68
C LEU A 169 -8.50 4.73 19.25
N PHE A 170 -9.39 4.37 20.17
CA PHE A 170 -10.04 5.34 21.03
C PHE A 170 -8.93 5.95 21.89
N HIS A 171 -8.40 7.10 21.45
CA HIS A 171 -7.56 7.97 22.27
C HIS A 171 -8.43 8.92 23.07
#